data_AF-A0A1F3YDD5-F1
#
_entry.id   AF-A0A1F3YDD5-F1
#
_cell.length_a   1.000
_cell.length_b   1.000
_cell.length_c   1.000
_cell.angle_alpha   90.00
_cell.angle_beta   90.00
_cell.angle_gamma   90.00
#
_symmetry.space_group_name_H-M   'P 1'
#
loop_
_entity.id
_entity.type
_entity.pdbx_description
1 polymer ?
#
loop_
_entity_poly.entity_id
_entity_poly.type
_entity_poly.pdbx_seq_one_letter_code
_entity_poly.pdbx_strand_id
1 'polypeptide(L)'
;MVLSTSVGLQNAHALPLPPPGQEPDLSIEASFAPDVAVDFTAIVALNNCSGSLVRLTTSLGTDEAMVLTNGHCLEGGFVSPGQAVVNKPSNRVFKLLSSDGKKVLGTLQARRILYGTMTNTDMALYGLTESYDAIEKTYSVRPLTIARNHSASDRRIAIASGYWKRIYSCSIDTFINELREANWIWKDSIRYSKPGCETIGGTSGSPIIDAETYEVIGVNNTGNEDGGRCTMNNPCEVDSNGNVTVVPQASYGQQIYWVYDCLDSGNTLDLSRPGCLLTRPKSQ
;
A
#
# COMPACT_ATOMS: atom_id res chain seq x y z
N MET A 1 39.83 42.11 48.81
CA MET A 1 40.09 43.35 48.05
C MET A 1 41.37 43.09 47.27
N VAL A 2 41.43 43.03 45.95
CA VAL A 2 40.71 43.77 44.89
C VAL A 2 40.47 42.80 43.70
N LEU A 3 39.32 42.92 43.04
CA LEU A 3 39.00 42.22 41.79
C LEU A 3 39.84 42.75 40.63
N SER A 4 40.35 41.87 39.77
CA SER A 4 40.64 42.20 38.37
C SER A 4 40.21 41.04 37.48
N THR A 5 39.13 41.27 36.75
CA THR A 5 38.63 40.47 35.63
C THR A 5 39.42 40.82 34.37
N SER A 6 40.01 39.83 33.71
CA SER A 6 40.56 39.96 32.35
C SER A 6 39.87 38.96 31.42
N VAL A 7 39.14 39.51 30.44
CA VAL A 7 38.43 38.79 29.38
C VAL A 7 39.34 38.70 28.14
N GLY A 8 39.54 37.47 27.65
CA GLY A 8 39.48 37.04 26.25
C GLY A 8 40.49 37.56 25.22
N LEU A 9 41.17 36.63 24.55
CA LEU A 9 41.29 36.58 23.07
C LEU A 9 41.77 35.17 22.67
N GLN A 10 40.83 34.28 22.35
CA GLN A 10 41.16 33.09 21.57
C GLN A 10 41.15 33.50 20.09
N ASN A 11 42.28 33.31 19.41
CA ASN A 11 42.38 33.48 17.98
C ASN A 11 41.48 32.44 17.29
N ALA A 12 40.39 32.90 16.67
CA ALA A 12 39.69 32.11 15.69
C ALA A 12 40.57 32.03 14.42
N HIS A 13 41.20 30.88 14.20
CA HIS A 13 41.80 30.57 12.90
C HIS A 13 40.65 30.29 11.91
N ALA A 14 40.33 31.29 11.09
CA ALA A 14 39.47 31.08 9.93
C ALA A 14 40.16 30.10 8.97
N LEU A 15 39.48 29.00 8.64
CA LEU A 15 39.90 28.10 7.56
C LEU A 15 39.86 28.87 6.23
N PRO A 16 40.83 28.66 5.32
CA PRO A 16 40.82 29.33 4.03
C PRO A 16 39.59 28.93 3.22
N LEU A 17 38.90 29.92 2.65
CA LEU A 17 37.82 29.69 1.69
C LEU A 17 38.39 29.10 0.39
N PRO A 18 37.71 28.13 -0.24
CA PRO A 18 38.11 27.62 -1.54
C PRO A 18 37.98 28.70 -2.63
N PRO A 19 38.80 28.64 -3.70
CA PRO A 19 38.73 29.62 -4.78
C PRO A 19 37.38 29.56 -5.55
N PRO A 20 36.94 30.67 -6.17
CA PRO A 20 35.67 30.71 -6.89
C PRO A 20 35.67 29.75 -8.07
N GLY A 21 34.61 28.93 -8.19
CA GLY A 21 34.41 28.02 -9.32
C GLY A 21 34.66 26.53 -9.03
N GLN A 22 34.84 26.14 -7.76
CA GLN A 22 34.96 24.74 -7.36
C GLN A 22 34.00 24.50 -6.18
N GLU A 23 32.77 24.09 -6.48
CA GLU A 23 31.84 23.61 -5.47
C GLU A 23 32.37 22.28 -4.91
N PRO A 24 32.26 22.02 -3.60
CA PRO A 24 32.57 20.70 -3.06
C PRO A 24 31.59 19.72 -3.70
N ASP A 25 32.13 18.76 -4.45
CA ASP A 25 31.38 17.64 -5.00
C ASP A 25 30.89 16.76 -3.83
N LEU A 26 29.73 17.12 -3.29
CA LEU A 26 28.95 16.29 -2.38
C LEU A 26 28.08 15.32 -3.21
N SER A 27 28.64 14.70 -4.25
CA SER A 27 28.14 13.42 -4.73
C SER A 27 28.53 12.33 -3.74
N ILE A 28 27.82 12.29 -2.61
CA ILE A 28 27.50 10.99 -2.04
C ILE A 28 26.49 10.39 -3.01
N GLU A 29 26.98 9.82 -4.12
CA GLU A 29 26.27 8.74 -4.77
C GLU A 29 26.20 7.62 -3.74
N ALA A 30 25.14 7.62 -2.95
CA ALA A 30 24.71 6.42 -2.27
C ALA A 30 24.41 5.41 -3.38
N SER A 31 25.41 4.61 -3.72
CA SER A 31 25.27 3.46 -4.59
C SER A 31 24.37 2.47 -3.88
N PHE A 32 23.06 2.67 -3.99
CA PHE A 32 22.08 1.64 -3.65
C PHE A 32 22.22 0.55 -4.70
N ALA A 33 23.04 -0.46 -4.39
CA ALA A 33 22.95 -1.74 -5.09
C ALA A 33 21.48 -2.20 -5.02
N PRO A 34 20.93 -2.78 -6.11
CA PRO A 34 19.51 -3.06 -6.16
C PRO A 34 19.17 -4.13 -5.12
N ASP A 35 18.46 -3.72 -4.07
CA ASP A 35 17.31 -4.49 -3.55
C ASP A 35 16.63 -5.13 -4.75
N VAL A 36 16.31 -6.44 -4.68
CA VAL A 36 15.66 -7.16 -5.79
C VAL A 36 14.55 -6.28 -6.34
N ALA A 37 14.76 -5.77 -7.56
CA ALA A 37 13.88 -4.75 -8.09
C ALA A 37 12.48 -5.35 -8.21
N VAL A 38 11.56 -4.84 -7.41
CA VAL A 38 10.14 -5.17 -7.51
C VAL A 38 9.73 -5.02 -8.97
N ASP A 39 9.13 -6.07 -9.51
CA ASP A 39 8.69 -6.16 -10.90
C ASP A 39 7.15 -6.37 -10.99
N PHE A 40 6.63 -6.73 -12.16
CA PHE A 40 5.20 -6.98 -12.35
C PHE A 40 4.79 -8.44 -12.13
N THR A 41 5.67 -9.29 -11.59
CA THR A 41 5.32 -10.66 -11.21
C THR A 41 4.17 -10.63 -10.21
N ALA A 42 3.16 -11.47 -10.45
CA ALA A 42 1.93 -11.52 -9.66
C ALA A 42 1.07 -10.23 -9.68
N ILE A 43 1.39 -9.25 -10.52
CA ILE A 43 0.58 -8.05 -10.66
C ILE A 43 -0.53 -8.30 -11.69
N VAL A 44 -1.72 -7.82 -11.37
CA VAL A 44 -2.87 -7.87 -12.27
C VAL A 44 -3.35 -6.48 -12.66
N ALA A 45 -3.77 -6.34 -13.92
CA ALA A 45 -4.44 -5.16 -14.42
C ALA A 45 -5.97 -5.36 -14.43
N LEU A 46 -6.70 -4.38 -13.90
CA LEU A 46 -8.15 -4.29 -13.97
C LEU A 46 -8.51 -3.14 -14.94
N ASN A 47 -9.78 -2.95 -15.26
CA ASN A 47 -10.18 -1.65 -15.80
C ASN A 47 -10.09 -0.64 -14.65
N ASN A 48 -9.55 0.56 -14.90
CA ASN A 48 -9.41 1.71 -13.97
C ASN A 48 -8.87 1.46 -12.55
N CYS A 49 -8.35 0.27 -12.25
CA CYS A 49 -7.70 -0.11 -11.00
C CYS A 49 -6.59 -1.13 -11.28
N SER A 50 -5.77 -1.35 -10.27
CA SER A 50 -4.69 -2.34 -10.22
C SER A 50 -4.97 -3.39 -9.13
N GLY A 51 -4.16 -4.43 -9.10
CA GLY A 51 -4.30 -5.51 -8.12
C GLY A 51 -3.09 -6.43 -8.12
N SER A 52 -3.13 -7.45 -7.26
CA SER A 52 -2.11 -8.49 -7.22
C SER A 52 -2.68 -9.84 -6.86
N LEU A 53 -2.10 -10.90 -7.43
CA LEU A 53 -2.26 -12.27 -6.97
C LEU A 53 -1.50 -12.42 -5.64
N VAL A 54 -2.23 -12.72 -4.58
CA VAL A 54 -1.71 -12.74 -3.21
C VAL A 54 -2.06 -14.04 -2.49
N ARG A 55 -1.31 -14.36 -1.45
CA ARG A 55 -1.57 -15.45 -0.52
C ARG A 55 -1.35 -15.03 0.93
N LEU A 56 -1.88 -15.81 1.86
CA LEU A 56 -1.56 -15.70 3.28
C LEU A 56 -0.29 -16.52 3.56
N THR A 57 0.37 -16.23 4.68
CA THR A 57 1.59 -16.96 5.11
C THR A 57 1.33 -18.47 5.21
N THR A 58 0.12 -18.85 5.63
CA THR A 58 -0.31 -20.24 5.87
C THR A 58 -1.00 -20.90 4.67
N SER A 59 -1.13 -20.21 3.54
CA SER A 59 -1.76 -20.78 2.34
C SER A 59 -0.97 -21.99 1.80
N LEU A 60 -1.69 -23.00 1.34
CA LEU A 60 -1.14 -24.14 0.62
C LEU A 60 -1.28 -23.94 -0.89
N GLY A 61 -0.45 -24.61 -1.69
CA GLY A 61 -0.53 -24.54 -3.16
C GLY A 61 -1.88 -24.99 -3.73
N THR A 62 -2.53 -25.93 -3.03
CA THR A 62 -3.85 -26.47 -3.37
C THR A 62 -5.02 -25.56 -2.98
N ASP A 63 -4.78 -24.52 -2.19
CA ASP A 63 -5.83 -23.60 -1.76
C ASP A 63 -6.36 -22.78 -2.94
N GLU A 64 -7.60 -22.30 -2.81
CA GLU A 64 -8.17 -21.29 -3.71
C GLU A 64 -7.25 -20.06 -3.77
N ALA A 65 -6.83 -19.68 -4.98
CA ALA A 65 -5.99 -18.51 -5.17
C ALA A 65 -6.77 -17.21 -4.94
N MET A 66 -6.07 -16.13 -4.60
CA MET A 66 -6.72 -14.86 -4.28
C MET A 66 -6.11 -13.66 -5.01
N VAL A 67 -6.96 -12.69 -5.36
CA VAL A 67 -6.53 -11.38 -5.87
C VAL A 67 -6.90 -10.27 -4.89
N LEU A 68 -5.94 -9.42 -4.57
CA LEU A 68 -6.09 -8.19 -3.77
C LEU A 68 -6.30 -6.98 -4.69
N THR A 69 -7.21 -6.10 -4.28
CA THR A 69 -7.41 -4.73 -4.80
C THR A 69 -8.08 -3.87 -3.71
N ASN A 70 -8.52 -2.63 -4.01
CA ASN A 70 -9.32 -1.85 -3.05
C ASN A 70 -10.80 -2.29 -3.03
N GLY A 71 -11.48 -2.03 -1.92
CA GLY A 71 -12.93 -2.13 -1.81
C GLY A 71 -13.66 -1.15 -2.73
N HIS A 72 -13.11 0.05 -2.96
CA HIS A 72 -13.67 0.99 -3.91
C HIS A 72 -13.52 0.57 -5.37
N CYS A 73 -12.64 -0.41 -5.66
CA CYS A 73 -12.46 -0.99 -6.99
C CYS A 73 -13.45 -2.12 -7.31
N LEU A 74 -14.33 -2.53 -6.38
CA LEU A 74 -15.32 -3.58 -6.60
C LEU A 74 -16.25 -3.27 -7.78
N GLU A 75 -16.68 -4.29 -8.50
CA GLU A 75 -17.52 -4.15 -9.72
C GLU A 75 -18.95 -3.67 -9.41
N GLY A 76 -19.35 -3.73 -8.14
CA GLY A 76 -20.62 -3.18 -7.64
C GLY A 76 -20.55 -1.69 -7.28
N GLY A 77 -19.40 -1.04 -7.47
CA GLY A 77 -19.15 0.35 -7.05
C GLY A 77 -18.72 0.45 -5.58
N PHE A 78 -18.76 1.67 -5.05
CA PHE A 78 -18.28 1.97 -3.70
C PHE A 78 -19.10 1.27 -2.62
N VAL A 79 -18.41 0.58 -1.72
CA VAL A 79 -19.01 -0.01 -0.52
C VAL A 79 -19.42 1.13 0.42
N SER A 80 -20.68 1.13 0.84
CA SER A 80 -21.17 2.18 1.74
C SER A 80 -20.41 2.21 3.08
N PRO A 81 -20.25 3.38 3.72
CA PRO A 81 -19.63 3.48 5.03
C PRO A 81 -20.30 2.57 6.07
N GLY A 82 -19.46 1.93 6.90
CA GLY A 82 -19.91 0.97 7.91
C GLY A 82 -20.37 -0.38 7.34
N GLN A 83 -20.00 -0.72 6.10
CA GLN A 83 -20.40 -1.97 5.45
C GLN A 83 -19.22 -2.76 4.90
N ALA A 84 -19.44 -4.05 4.72
CA ALA A 84 -18.56 -4.95 4.00
C ALA A 84 -19.37 -5.90 3.12
N VAL A 85 -18.76 -6.35 2.03
CA VAL A 85 -19.27 -7.40 1.13
C VAL A 85 -18.52 -8.68 1.45
N VAL A 86 -19.23 -9.77 1.72
CA VAL A 86 -18.63 -11.05 2.12
C VAL A 86 -19.27 -12.19 1.33
N ASN A 87 -18.44 -13.11 0.84
CA ASN A 87 -18.86 -14.32 0.13
C ASN A 87 -19.90 -14.09 -0.99
N LYS A 88 -19.77 -12.99 -1.72
CA LYS A 88 -20.67 -12.64 -2.82
C LYS A 88 -20.17 -13.25 -4.14
N PRO A 89 -21.01 -13.96 -4.92
CA PRO A 89 -20.61 -14.46 -6.23
C PRO A 89 -20.08 -13.34 -7.13
N SER A 90 -19.04 -13.64 -7.89
CA SER A 90 -18.43 -12.72 -8.84
C SER A 90 -17.92 -13.51 -10.04
N ASN A 91 -17.95 -12.87 -11.21
CA ASN A 91 -17.33 -13.36 -12.45
C ASN A 91 -16.27 -12.38 -12.94
N ARG A 92 -15.73 -11.54 -12.04
CA ARG A 92 -14.70 -10.56 -12.38
C ARG A 92 -13.46 -11.26 -12.93
N VAL A 93 -12.84 -10.63 -13.92
CA VAL A 93 -11.59 -11.11 -14.52
C VAL A 93 -10.44 -10.15 -14.27
N PHE A 94 -9.23 -10.69 -14.21
CA PHE A 94 -7.99 -9.96 -13.94
C PHE A 94 -6.94 -10.35 -14.98
N LYS A 95 -6.28 -9.36 -15.60
CA LYS A 95 -5.21 -9.62 -16.57
C LYS A 95 -3.89 -9.80 -15.84
N LEU A 96 -3.37 -11.03 -15.77
CA LEU A 96 -2.08 -11.33 -15.16
C LEU A 96 -0.95 -10.85 -16.08
N LEU A 97 -0.04 -10.04 -15.54
CA LEU A 97 1.05 -9.45 -16.32
C LEU A 97 2.31 -10.34 -16.34
N SER A 98 3.12 -10.19 -17.39
CA SER A 98 4.51 -10.65 -17.38
C SER A 98 5.34 -9.81 -16.41
N SER A 99 6.47 -10.33 -15.92
CA SER A 99 7.37 -9.64 -14.99
C SER A 99 7.81 -8.24 -15.47
N ASP A 100 7.97 -8.05 -16.77
CA ASP A 100 8.31 -6.76 -17.38
C ASP A 100 7.09 -5.84 -17.63
N GLY A 101 5.88 -6.28 -17.29
CA GLY A 101 4.61 -5.57 -17.49
C GLY A 101 4.17 -5.44 -18.95
N LYS A 102 4.97 -5.91 -19.92
CA LYS A 102 4.73 -5.65 -21.35
C LYS A 102 3.63 -6.52 -21.92
N LYS A 103 3.45 -7.74 -21.40
CA LYS A 103 2.51 -8.73 -21.90
C LYS A 103 1.48 -9.10 -20.84
N VAL A 104 0.33 -9.58 -21.30
CA VAL A 104 -0.64 -10.31 -20.49
C VAL A 104 -0.35 -11.78 -20.64
N LEU A 105 -0.01 -12.47 -19.55
CA LEU A 105 0.24 -13.91 -19.53
C LEU A 105 -1.06 -14.71 -19.63
N GLY A 106 -2.12 -14.20 -19.03
CA GLY A 106 -3.43 -14.83 -19.02
C GLY A 106 -4.47 -14.01 -18.28
N THR A 107 -5.65 -14.60 -18.16
CA THR A 107 -6.79 -14.01 -17.46
C THR A 107 -7.12 -14.91 -16.27
N LEU A 108 -7.05 -14.35 -15.07
CA LEU A 108 -7.52 -14.99 -13.85
C LEU A 108 -8.99 -14.66 -13.65
N GLN A 109 -9.79 -15.60 -13.15
CA GLN A 109 -11.21 -15.40 -12.96
C GLN A 109 -11.61 -15.55 -11.50
N ALA A 110 -12.33 -14.56 -10.96
CA ALA A 110 -12.98 -14.66 -9.67
C ALA A 110 -14.14 -15.66 -9.73
N ARG A 111 -14.30 -16.42 -8.66
CA ARG A 111 -15.52 -17.15 -8.31
C ARG A 111 -16.42 -16.33 -7.39
N ARG A 112 -15.80 -15.51 -6.52
CA ARG A 112 -16.48 -14.73 -5.48
C ARG A 112 -15.60 -13.60 -4.94
N ILE A 113 -16.25 -12.60 -4.36
CA ILE A 113 -15.64 -11.66 -3.43
C ILE A 113 -15.59 -12.38 -2.07
N LEU A 114 -14.38 -12.69 -1.58
CA LEU A 114 -14.18 -13.23 -0.24
C LEU A 114 -14.60 -12.20 0.79
N TYR A 115 -14.07 -10.99 0.62
CA TYR A 115 -14.25 -9.87 1.49
C TYR A 115 -14.00 -8.57 0.73
N GLY A 116 -14.73 -7.50 1.06
CA GLY A 116 -14.41 -6.15 0.59
C GLY A 116 -15.05 -5.07 1.45
N THR A 117 -14.31 -4.02 1.76
CA THR A 117 -14.80 -2.87 2.54
C THR A 117 -14.09 -1.58 2.15
N MET A 118 -14.72 -0.45 2.44
CA MET A 118 -14.11 0.89 2.44
C MET A 118 -14.17 1.53 3.85
N THR A 119 -14.38 0.72 4.90
CA THR A 119 -14.49 1.20 6.28
C THR A 119 -13.36 0.63 7.12
N ASN A 120 -12.68 1.49 7.88
CA ASN A 120 -11.43 1.26 8.60
C ASN A 120 -10.24 0.98 7.68
N THR A 121 -10.41 0.21 6.61
CA THR A 121 -9.45 -0.01 5.52
C THR A 121 -10.19 0.07 4.19
N ASP A 122 -9.46 0.10 3.08
CA ASP A 122 -10.00 0.03 1.73
C ASP A 122 -9.38 -1.14 0.99
N MET A 123 -9.96 -2.33 1.14
CA MET A 123 -9.43 -3.54 0.53
C MET A 123 -10.54 -4.47 0.08
N ALA A 124 -10.24 -5.27 -0.94
CA ALA A 124 -11.03 -6.40 -1.38
C ALA A 124 -10.15 -7.59 -1.72
N LEU A 125 -10.60 -8.78 -1.33
CA LEU A 125 -10.03 -10.07 -1.69
C LEU A 125 -11.05 -10.83 -2.54
N TYR A 126 -10.63 -11.19 -3.75
CA TYR A 126 -11.38 -12.09 -4.62
C TYR A 126 -10.83 -13.50 -4.50
N GLY A 127 -11.70 -14.49 -4.36
CA GLY A 127 -11.35 -15.90 -4.45
C GLY A 127 -11.51 -16.34 -5.90
N LEU A 128 -10.45 -16.93 -6.45
CA LEU A 128 -10.39 -17.32 -7.85
C LEU A 128 -11.03 -18.69 -8.08
N THR A 129 -11.22 -19.04 -9.35
CA THR A 129 -11.64 -20.40 -9.74
C THR A 129 -10.50 -21.42 -9.67
N GLU A 130 -9.26 -20.95 -9.79
CA GLU A 130 -8.04 -21.75 -9.80
C GLU A 130 -7.33 -21.76 -8.45
N SER A 131 -6.55 -22.80 -8.18
CA SER A 131 -5.62 -22.84 -7.05
C SER A 131 -4.28 -22.16 -7.37
N TYR A 132 -3.46 -21.89 -6.36
CA TYR A 132 -2.11 -21.34 -6.57
C TYR A 132 -1.24 -22.26 -7.45
N ASP A 133 -1.26 -23.58 -7.20
CA ASP A 133 -0.50 -24.55 -8.00
C ASP A 133 -0.94 -24.58 -9.46
N ALA A 134 -2.24 -24.41 -9.73
CA ALA A 134 -2.77 -24.37 -11.10
C ALA A 134 -2.29 -23.12 -11.85
N ILE A 135 -2.27 -21.97 -11.16
CA ILE A 135 -1.75 -20.71 -11.71
C ILE A 135 -0.23 -20.81 -11.95
N GLU A 136 0.53 -21.31 -10.97
CA GLU A 136 1.99 -21.47 -11.10
C GLU A 136 2.32 -22.43 -12.26
N LYS A 137 1.63 -23.56 -12.36
CA LYS A 137 1.81 -24.53 -13.45
C LYS A 137 1.54 -23.92 -14.84
N THR A 138 0.54 -23.05 -14.94
CA THR A 138 0.10 -22.49 -16.23
C THR A 138 0.93 -21.28 -16.64
N TYR A 139 1.25 -20.39 -15.69
CA TYR A 139 1.84 -19.09 -15.98
C TYR A 139 3.27 -18.93 -15.44
N SER A 140 3.77 -19.89 -14.67
CA SER A 140 5.05 -19.79 -13.94
C SER A 140 5.11 -18.57 -13.01
N VAL A 141 3.96 -18.19 -12.44
CA VAL A 141 3.82 -17.05 -11.51
C VAL A 141 3.42 -17.56 -10.14
N ARG A 142 4.19 -17.16 -9.12
CA ARG A 142 3.84 -17.37 -7.71
C ARG A 142 3.13 -16.14 -7.14
N PRO A 143 2.17 -16.32 -6.21
CA PRO A 143 1.52 -15.22 -5.51
C PRO A 143 2.51 -14.46 -4.61
N LEU A 144 2.26 -13.18 -4.37
CA LEU A 144 2.93 -12.41 -3.31
C LEU A 144 2.35 -12.79 -1.94
N THR A 145 3.15 -12.73 -0.88
CA THR A 145 2.67 -13.04 0.48
C THR A 145 2.24 -11.74 1.17
N ILE A 146 1.04 -11.74 1.76
CA ILE A 146 0.58 -10.63 2.61
C ILE A 146 1.36 -10.65 3.92
N ALA A 147 1.98 -9.53 4.28
CA ALA A 147 2.69 -9.36 5.54
C ALA A 147 1.75 -9.55 6.73
N ARG A 148 2.20 -10.32 7.73
CA ARG A 148 1.38 -10.64 8.92
C ARG A 148 1.29 -9.51 9.93
N ASN A 149 2.26 -8.61 9.93
CA ASN A 149 2.39 -7.58 10.95
C ASN A 149 2.31 -6.20 10.32
N HIS A 150 1.96 -5.22 11.15
CA HIS A 150 2.07 -3.81 10.81
C HIS A 150 3.52 -3.47 10.41
N SER A 151 3.69 -2.70 9.33
CA SER A 151 5.02 -2.28 8.85
C SER A 151 5.63 -1.18 9.73
N ALA A 152 6.88 -0.79 9.49
CA ALA A 152 7.53 0.33 10.18
C ALA A 152 7.56 1.58 9.30
N SER A 153 7.70 2.76 9.90
CA SER A 153 8.05 3.97 9.15
C SER A 153 9.45 3.82 8.51
N ASP A 154 9.77 4.70 7.56
CA ASP A 154 11.04 4.73 6.82
C ASP A 154 11.31 3.47 5.97
N ARG A 155 10.34 2.56 5.90
CA ARG A 155 10.44 1.35 5.10
C ARG A 155 10.40 1.67 3.62
N ARG A 156 11.40 1.21 2.86
CA ARG A 156 11.42 1.30 1.40
C ARG A 156 10.30 0.44 0.82
N ILE A 157 9.51 1.04 -0.07
CA ILE A 157 8.34 0.40 -0.68
C ILE A 157 8.33 0.60 -2.19
N ALA A 158 7.66 -0.31 -2.87
CA ALA A 158 7.30 -0.19 -4.28
C ALA A 158 5.78 -0.39 -4.46
N ILE A 159 5.18 0.40 -5.34
CA ILE A 159 3.76 0.35 -5.67
C ILE A 159 3.64 -0.06 -7.14
N ALA A 160 3.31 -1.33 -7.39
CA ALA A 160 3.28 -1.88 -8.73
C ALA A 160 1.89 -1.76 -9.36
N SER A 161 1.68 -0.72 -10.16
CA SER A 161 0.40 -0.48 -10.84
C SER A 161 0.27 -1.30 -12.11
N GLY A 162 -0.59 -2.31 -12.06
CA GLY A 162 -0.92 -3.13 -13.22
C GLY A 162 -1.66 -2.37 -14.32
N TYR A 163 -2.56 -1.44 -13.97
CA TYR A 163 -3.29 -0.63 -14.95
C TYR A 163 -2.37 0.24 -15.79
N TRP A 164 -1.48 0.98 -15.13
CA TRP A 164 -0.54 1.88 -15.79
C TRP A 164 0.75 1.19 -16.25
N LYS A 165 0.98 -0.05 -15.83
CA LYS A 165 2.24 -0.79 -16.03
C LYS A 165 3.43 0.05 -15.58
N ARG A 166 3.29 0.66 -14.40
CA ARG A 166 4.28 1.54 -13.78
C ARG A 166 4.49 1.14 -12.33
N ILE A 167 5.76 1.13 -11.93
CA ILE A 167 6.17 0.93 -10.54
C ILE A 167 6.61 2.29 -9.99
N TYR A 168 6.08 2.63 -8.82
CA TYR A 168 6.47 3.80 -8.04
C TYR A 168 7.30 3.32 -6.86
N SER A 169 8.31 4.09 -6.44
CA SER A 169 9.21 3.67 -5.36
C SER A 169 9.53 4.86 -4.45
N CYS A 170 9.42 4.65 -3.15
CA CYS A 170 9.66 5.65 -2.12
C CYS A 170 9.85 4.93 -0.77
N SER A 171 9.63 5.62 0.36
CA SER A 171 9.50 4.99 1.67
C SER A 171 8.15 5.32 2.32
N ILE A 172 7.79 4.58 3.36
CA ILE A 172 6.72 4.99 4.27
C ILE A 172 7.18 6.22 5.04
N ASP A 173 6.44 7.32 4.95
CA ASP A 173 6.71 8.52 5.75
C ASP A 173 6.17 8.33 7.17
N THR A 174 4.86 8.05 7.29
CA THR A 174 4.22 7.85 8.59
C THR A 174 2.89 7.10 8.45
N PHE A 175 2.27 6.79 9.59
CA PHE A 175 0.94 6.22 9.67
C PHE A 175 -0.05 7.24 10.22
N ILE A 176 -1.13 7.47 9.48
CA ILE A 176 -2.16 8.44 9.80
C ILE A 176 -3.24 7.75 10.63
N ASN A 177 -3.48 8.25 11.85
CA ASN A 177 -4.47 7.70 12.77
C ASN A 177 -5.85 7.52 12.10
N GLU A 178 -6.38 8.57 11.48
CA GLU A 178 -7.57 8.52 10.64
C GLU A 178 -7.35 9.30 9.34
N LEU A 179 -7.60 8.66 8.20
CA LEU A 179 -7.68 9.32 6.90
C LEU A 179 -9.15 9.41 6.49
N ARG A 180 -9.66 10.62 6.26
CA ARG A 180 -11.06 10.84 5.91
C ARG A 180 -11.20 11.35 4.49
N GLU A 181 -12.04 10.69 3.72
CA GLU A 181 -12.35 11.08 2.34
C GLU A 181 -13.85 11.01 2.12
N ALA A 182 -14.48 12.14 1.80
CA ALA A 182 -15.94 12.25 1.71
C ALA A 182 -16.63 11.63 2.95
N ASN A 183 -17.33 10.50 2.77
CA ASN A 183 -18.05 9.81 3.85
C ASN A 183 -17.28 8.62 4.44
N TRP A 184 -16.08 8.32 3.95
CA TRP A 184 -15.28 7.19 4.38
C TRP A 184 -14.22 7.61 5.38
N ILE A 185 -14.01 6.74 6.35
CA ILE A 185 -12.97 6.86 7.36
C ILE A 185 -12.15 5.58 7.28
N TRP A 186 -10.87 5.77 6.98
CA TRP A 186 -9.87 4.74 7.08
C TRP A 186 -8.97 5.04 8.27
N LYS A 187 -8.41 4.00 8.86
CA LYS A 187 -7.57 4.08 10.05
C LYS A 187 -6.19 3.57 9.73
N ASP A 188 -5.20 4.08 10.44
CA ASP A 188 -3.83 3.58 10.36
C ASP A 188 -3.28 3.62 8.92
N SER A 189 -3.63 4.67 8.17
CA SER A 189 -3.35 4.77 6.74
C SER A 189 -1.87 5.07 6.48
N ILE A 190 -1.30 4.46 5.46
CA ILE A 190 0.11 4.60 5.12
C ILE A 190 0.27 5.90 4.32
N ARG A 191 1.03 6.89 4.80
CA ARG A 191 1.43 8.05 3.99
C ARG A 191 2.78 7.80 3.36
N TYR A 192 2.92 8.11 2.08
CA TYR A 192 4.18 7.92 1.35
C TYR A 192 5.10 9.13 1.45
N SER A 193 6.40 8.87 1.46
CA SER A 193 7.41 9.91 1.30
C SER A 193 7.44 10.43 -0.14
N LYS A 194 8.02 11.62 -0.32
CA LYS A 194 8.31 12.22 -1.62
C LYS A 194 9.80 12.52 -1.76
N PRO A 195 10.35 12.47 -2.98
CA PRO A 195 9.67 12.13 -4.24
C PRO A 195 9.51 10.61 -4.46
N GLY A 196 8.68 10.20 -5.42
CA GLY A 196 8.73 8.86 -6.04
C GLY A 196 7.43 8.04 -5.99
N CYS A 197 6.54 8.34 -5.04
CA CYS A 197 5.21 7.72 -4.90
C CYS A 197 4.05 8.70 -5.11
N GLU A 198 4.20 9.62 -6.06
CA GLU A 198 3.11 10.48 -6.55
C GLU A 198 2.14 9.65 -7.40
N THR A 199 1.40 8.76 -6.75
CA THR A 199 0.44 7.85 -7.39
C THR A 199 -0.78 8.61 -7.89
N ILE A 200 -1.33 8.19 -9.02
CA ILE A 200 -2.46 8.84 -9.72
C ILE A 200 -3.67 7.90 -9.82
N GLY A 201 -4.85 8.43 -10.17
CA GLY A 201 -6.03 7.60 -10.46
C GLY A 201 -5.71 6.42 -11.40
N GLY A 202 -6.23 5.23 -11.09
CA GLY A 202 -5.88 3.96 -11.77
C GLY A 202 -4.76 3.16 -11.10
N THR A 203 -3.96 3.78 -10.24
CA THR A 203 -3.02 3.06 -9.36
C THR A 203 -3.70 2.44 -8.14
N SER A 204 -4.94 2.82 -7.84
CA SER A 204 -5.71 2.23 -6.75
C SER A 204 -5.79 0.71 -6.88
N GLY A 205 -5.56 0.01 -5.79
CA GLY A 205 -5.57 -1.45 -5.70
C GLY A 205 -4.20 -2.09 -5.94
N SER A 206 -3.20 -1.31 -6.37
CA SER A 206 -1.82 -1.81 -6.50
C SER A 206 -1.32 -2.33 -5.14
N PRO A 207 -0.59 -3.46 -5.08
CA PRO A 207 0.07 -3.83 -3.85
C PRO A 207 1.13 -2.79 -3.48
N ILE A 208 1.25 -2.54 -2.18
CA ILE A 208 2.40 -1.86 -1.59
C ILE A 208 3.35 -2.96 -1.14
N ILE A 209 4.48 -3.08 -1.82
CA ILE A 209 5.44 -4.15 -1.64
C ILE A 209 6.63 -3.60 -0.85
N ASP A 210 6.96 -4.29 0.22
CA ASP A 210 8.17 -4.04 1.00
C ASP A 210 9.42 -4.40 0.18
N ALA A 211 10.35 -3.46 0.00
CA ALA A 211 11.46 -3.64 -0.92
C ALA A 211 12.49 -4.69 -0.48
N GLU A 212 12.57 -5.01 0.82
CA GLU A 212 13.55 -5.98 1.34
C GLU A 212 12.91 -7.34 1.68
N THR A 213 11.64 -7.38 2.14
CA THR A 213 10.96 -8.68 2.38
C THR A 213 10.19 -9.21 1.19
N TYR A 214 9.88 -8.35 0.20
CA TYR A 214 9.01 -8.65 -0.94
C TYR A 214 7.56 -9.02 -0.55
N GLU A 215 7.16 -8.75 0.68
CA GLU A 215 5.80 -8.97 1.16
C GLU A 215 4.88 -7.78 0.80
N VAL A 216 3.60 -8.07 0.62
CA VAL A 216 2.56 -7.03 0.45
C VAL A 216 2.15 -6.54 1.83
N ILE A 217 2.55 -5.32 2.16
CA ILE A 217 2.27 -4.68 3.45
C ILE A 217 0.99 -3.83 3.44
N GLY A 218 0.48 -3.51 2.25
CA GLY A 218 -0.72 -2.70 2.10
C GLY A 218 -1.23 -2.65 0.67
N VAL A 219 -2.26 -1.85 0.46
CA VAL A 219 -2.87 -1.60 -0.85
C VAL A 219 -2.94 -0.11 -1.12
N ASN A 220 -2.45 0.33 -2.28
CA ASN A 220 -2.47 1.73 -2.67
C ASN A 220 -3.91 2.21 -2.83
N ASN A 221 -4.27 3.36 -2.26
CA ASN A 221 -5.66 3.76 -2.10
C ASN A 221 -6.02 5.06 -2.82
N THR A 222 -5.56 6.20 -2.30
CA THR A 222 -6.03 7.55 -2.68
C THR A 222 -4.90 8.57 -2.57
N GLY A 223 -5.16 9.82 -2.96
CA GLY A 223 -4.27 10.96 -2.76
C GLY A 223 -5.05 12.26 -2.63
N ASN A 224 -4.44 13.28 -2.04
CA ASN A 224 -5.02 14.63 -1.97
C ASN A 224 -4.64 15.45 -3.21
N GLU A 225 -5.52 15.50 -4.20
CA GLU A 225 -5.18 16.01 -5.53
C GLU A 225 -5.15 17.54 -5.63
N ASP A 226 -6.01 18.26 -4.92
CA ASP A 226 -6.24 19.70 -5.13
C ASP A 226 -6.13 20.52 -3.84
N GLY A 227 -5.72 19.92 -2.72
CA GLY A 227 -5.72 20.59 -1.41
C GLY A 227 -7.11 20.71 -0.78
N GLY A 228 -8.09 19.92 -1.23
CA GLY A 228 -9.40 19.85 -0.62
C GLY A 228 -9.36 19.27 0.80
N ARG A 229 -10.38 19.58 1.61
CA ARG A 229 -10.47 19.14 3.01
C ARG A 229 -11.52 18.03 3.15
N CYS A 230 -11.06 16.79 3.16
CA CYS A 230 -11.88 15.60 3.34
C CYS A 230 -12.98 15.44 2.25
N THR A 231 -12.74 15.94 1.04
CA THR A 231 -13.64 15.76 -0.10
C THR A 231 -13.21 14.56 -0.94
N MET A 232 -14.02 14.13 -1.91
CA MET A 232 -13.63 13.07 -2.85
C MET A 232 -12.32 13.47 -3.57
N ASN A 233 -11.42 12.51 -3.74
CA ASN A 233 -10.03 12.65 -4.23
C ASN A 233 -9.16 13.63 -3.44
N ASN A 234 -9.58 13.97 -2.21
CA ASN A 234 -8.96 14.99 -1.38
C ASN A 234 -9.06 14.60 0.10
N PRO A 235 -8.48 13.45 0.50
CA PRO A 235 -8.50 12.99 1.87
C PRO A 235 -7.78 13.97 2.80
N CYS A 236 -8.23 14.05 4.03
CA CYS A 236 -7.58 14.80 5.11
C CYS A 236 -7.10 13.86 6.20
N GLU A 237 -6.02 14.24 6.87
CA GLU A 237 -5.45 13.52 8.00
C GLU A 237 -6.09 14.00 9.29
N VAL A 238 -6.48 13.07 10.15
CA VAL A 238 -7.06 13.36 11.46
C VAL A 238 -6.24 12.66 12.54
N ASP A 239 -5.62 13.45 13.41
CA ASP A 239 -4.78 12.95 14.50
C ASP A 239 -5.62 12.36 15.65
N SER A 240 -4.96 11.82 16.66
CA SER A 240 -5.61 11.23 17.84
C SER A 240 -6.39 12.24 18.71
N ASN A 241 -6.13 13.53 18.54
CA ASN A 241 -6.87 14.61 19.21
C ASN A 241 -8.04 15.14 18.36
N GLY A 242 -8.23 14.62 17.14
CA GLY A 242 -9.25 15.06 16.20
C GLY A 242 -8.86 16.29 15.38
N ASN A 243 -7.58 16.73 15.42
CA ASN A 243 -7.13 17.83 14.57
C ASN A 243 -7.05 17.37 13.13
N VAL A 244 -7.63 18.16 12.23
CA VAL A 244 -7.71 17.85 10.80
C VAL A 244 -6.68 18.66 10.03
N THR A 245 -5.76 17.97 9.38
CA THR A 245 -4.71 18.50 8.53
C THR A 245 -4.96 18.13 7.07
N VAL A 246 -4.68 19.07 6.16
CA VAL A 246 -4.68 18.81 4.72
C VAL A 246 -3.23 18.87 4.26
N VAL A 247 -2.78 17.81 3.60
CA VAL A 247 -1.44 17.72 3.00
C VAL A 247 -1.63 17.60 1.49
N PRO A 248 -1.59 18.72 0.75
CA PRO A 248 -1.78 18.69 -0.70
C PRO A 248 -0.77 17.77 -1.39
N GLN A 249 -1.23 17.10 -2.44
CA GLN A 249 -0.48 16.14 -3.25
C GLN A 249 0.01 14.90 -2.48
N ALA A 250 -0.37 14.69 -1.22
CA ALA A 250 0.03 13.47 -0.50
C ALA A 250 -0.69 12.25 -1.08
N SER A 251 -0.01 11.10 -1.09
CA SER A 251 -0.55 9.82 -1.56
C SER A 251 -0.56 8.82 -0.41
N TYR A 252 -1.57 7.96 -0.41
CA TYR A 252 -1.88 7.10 0.73
C TYR A 252 -2.20 5.66 0.33
N GLY A 253 -1.80 4.75 1.20
CA GLY A 253 -2.14 3.34 1.19
C GLY A 253 -2.98 2.94 2.38
N GLN A 254 -3.53 1.73 2.35
CA GLN A 254 -4.26 1.12 3.46
C GLN A 254 -3.59 -0.16 3.94
N GLN A 255 -3.61 -0.34 5.25
CA GLN A 255 -3.15 -1.55 5.92
C GLN A 255 -4.08 -2.72 5.62
N ILE A 256 -3.49 -3.90 5.47
CA ILE A 256 -4.24 -5.14 5.17
C ILE A 256 -3.95 -6.30 6.14
N TYR A 257 -2.98 -6.14 7.06
CA TYR A 257 -2.56 -7.21 7.98
C TYR A 257 -3.68 -7.65 8.94
N TRP A 258 -4.69 -6.80 9.18
CA TRP A 258 -5.90 -7.14 9.96
C TRP A 258 -6.65 -8.36 9.43
N VAL A 259 -6.41 -8.77 8.18
CA VAL A 259 -6.89 -10.05 7.64
C VAL A 259 -6.54 -11.22 8.56
N TYR A 260 -5.35 -11.23 9.17
CA TYR A 260 -4.87 -12.31 10.03
C TYR A 260 -5.62 -12.42 11.36
N ASP A 261 -6.13 -11.30 11.90
CA ASP A 261 -6.93 -11.30 13.13
C ASP A 261 -8.30 -11.96 12.91
N CYS A 262 -8.71 -12.09 11.65
CA CYS A 262 -10.00 -12.63 11.24
C CYS A 262 -9.91 -14.04 10.66
N LEU A 263 -8.75 -14.72 10.73
CA LEU A 263 -8.61 -16.09 10.22
C LEU A 263 -8.91 -17.13 11.30
N ASP A 264 -9.70 -18.14 10.95
CA ASP A 264 -9.83 -19.35 11.75
C ASP A 264 -8.63 -20.29 11.61
N SER A 265 -8.67 -21.43 12.30
CA SER A 265 -7.60 -22.45 12.24
C SER A 265 -7.47 -23.11 10.85
N GLY A 266 -8.45 -22.95 9.98
CA GLY A 266 -8.48 -23.45 8.61
C GLY A 266 -8.14 -22.38 7.57
N ASN A 267 -7.56 -21.25 7.98
CA ASN A 267 -7.19 -20.14 7.08
C ASN A 267 -8.40 -19.51 6.36
N THR A 268 -9.61 -19.63 6.93
CA THR A 268 -10.84 -19.05 6.41
C THR A 268 -11.20 -17.79 7.19
N LEU A 269 -11.69 -16.77 6.46
CA LEU A 269 -12.16 -15.53 7.09
C LEU A 269 -13.43 -15.76 7.92
N ASP A 270 -13.31 -15.54 9.22
CA ASP A 270 -14.38 -15.47 10.19
C ASP A 270 -14.34 -14.11 10.90
N LEU A 271 -15.22 -13.22 10.45
CA LEU A 271 -15.31 -11.85 10.98
C LEU A 271 -15.91 -11.79 12.40
N SER A 272 -16.46 -12.91 12.90
CA SER A 272 -17.03 -12.99 14.26
C SER A 272 -15.97 -13.18 15.34
N ARG A 273 -14.75 -13.56 14.95
CA ARG A 273 -13.65 -13.86 15.87
C ARG A 273 -13.35 -12.69 16.83
N PRO A 274 -13.06 -13.00 18.11
CA PRO A 274 -12.56 -12.00 19.04
C PRO A 274 -11.26 -11.37 18.49
N GLY A 275 -11.20 -10.04 18.48
CA GLY A 275 -10.04 -9.29 17.99
C GLY A 275 -10.02 -9.00 16.48
N CYS A 276 -10.93 -9.57 15.69
CA CYS A 276 -11.02 -9.23 14.26
C CYS A 276 -11.39 -7.74 14.06
N LEU A 277 -10.47 -6.99 13.45
CA LEU A 277 -10.61 -5.54 13.21
C LEU A 277 -11.34 -5.20 11.90
N LEU A 278 -11.55 -6.19 11.02
CA LEU A 278 -12.24 -5.99 9.75
C LEU A 278 -13.72 -5.67 9.95
N THR A 279 -14.23 -4.74 9.12
CA THR A 279 -15.64 -4.34 9.13
C THR A 279 -16.54 -5.53 8.81
N ARG A 280 -17.59 -5.72 9.62
CA ARG A 280 -18.60 -6.76 9.41
C ARG A 280 -19.67 -6.30 8.42
N PRO A 281 -20.26 -7.20 7.62
CA PRO A 281 -21.47 -6.87 6.87
C PRO A 281 -22.56 -6.48 7.86
N LYS A 282 -23.41 -5.52 7.50
CA LYS A 282 -24.65 -5.33 8.26
C LYS A 282 -25.45 -6.62 8.15
N SER A 283 -26.03 -7.08 9.26
CA SER A 283 -27.02 -8.15 9.25
C SER A 283 -28.06 -7.81 8.18
N GLN A 284 -28.18 -8.66 7.16
CA GLN A 284 -29.27 -8.59 6.19
C GLN A 284 -30.58 -9.00 6.86
#